data_AF-A0A2X2ENE6-F1
#
_entry.id   AF-A0A2X2ENE6-F1
#
_cell.length_a   1.000
_cell.length_b   1.000
_cell.length_c   1.000
_cell.angle_alpha   90.00
_cell.angle_beta   90.00
_cell.angle_gamma   90.00
#
_symmetry.space_group_name_H-M   'P 1'
#
loop_
_entity.id
_entity.type
_entity.pdbx_description
1 polymer ?
#
loop_
_entity_poly.entity_id
_entity_poly.type
_entity_poly.pdbx_seq_one_letter_code
_entity_poly.pdbx_strand_id
1 'polypeptide(L)'
;MTNADEDCISYFIVVDGIEEETTSLIREYFPNVRSGVRPDTLIPYRSIPCEINEIENTLAWITKNLTNSHSETCLIISINSLRNWANFYVPHQLIGLVQKYQIDLKISFLSPARKRNSDSPAEA
;
A
#
# COMPACT_ATOMS: atom_id res chain seq x y z
N MET A 1 -10.30 3.76 31.29
CA MET A 1 -11.08 3.44 30.07
C MET A 1 -10.06 3.17 28.99
N THR A 2 -9.85 1.90 28.67
CA THR A 2 -8.80 1.42 27.76
C THR A 2 -9.04 1.94 26.36
N ASN A 3 -8.05 2.65 25.81
CA ASN A 3 -7.97 3.06 24.41
C ASN A 3 -8.38 1.88 23.54
N ALA A 4 -9.51 1.98 22.85
CA ALA A 4 -9.76 1.15 21.69
C ALA A 4 -8.66 1.54 20.70
N ASP A 5 -7.69 0.66 20.49
CA ASP A 5 -6.69 0.84 19.43
C ASP A 5 -7.47 0.96 18.12
N GLU A 6 -7.70 2.20 17.66
CA GLU A 6 -8.37 2.47 16.40
C GLU A 6 -7.58 1.80 15.28
N ASP A 7 -8.29 1.11 14.39
CA ASP A 7 -7.69 0.40 13.29
C ASP A 7 -6.88 1.37 12.43
N CYS A 8 -5.58 1.14 12.30
CA CYS A 8 -4.75 1.94 11.42
C CYS A 8 -4.73 1.28 10.04
N ILE A 9 -5.58 1.79 9.14
CA ILE A 9 -5.65 1.35 7.74
C ILE A 9 -4.87 2.34 6.89
N SER A 10 -4.01 1.85 6.01
CA SER A 10 -3.26 2.66 5.05
C SER A 10 -3.41 2.09 3.64
N TYR A 11 -3.53 2.98 2.66
CA TYR A 11 -3.67 2.60 1.26
C TYR A 11 -2.43 3.01 0.47
N PHE A 12 -1.98 2.13 -0.40
CA PHE A 12 -0.84 2.38 -1.28
C PHE A 12 -1.16 1.89 -2.69
N ILE A 13 -0.85 2.68 -3.70
CA ILE A 13 -0.77 2.16 -5.07
C ILE A 13 0.68 1.81 -5.34
N VAL A 14 0.92 0.57 -5.77
CA VAL A 14 2.25 0.09 -6.14
C VAL A 14 2.31 -0.10 -7.65
N VAL A 15 3.34 0.48 -8.24
CA VAL A 15 3.67 0.33 -9.66
C VAL A 15 5.01 -0.39 -9.75
N ASP A 16 5.00 -1.58 -10.35
CA ASP A 16 6.16 -2.48 -10.47
C ASP A 16 6.76 -2.42 -11.90
N GLY A 17 8.07 -2.59 -12.01
CA GLY A 17 8.78 -2.69 -13.29
C GLY A 17 8.81 -1.39 -14.06
N ILE A 18 9.04 -0.28 -13.35
CA ILE A 18 9.06 1.05 -13.94
C ILE A 18 10.37 1.30 -14.68
N GLU A 19 10.27 1.81 -15.90
CA GLU A 19 11.42 2.28 -16.68
C GLU A 19 12.12 3.47 -15.99
N GLU A 20 13.44 3.59 -16.17
CA GLU A 20 14.24 4.60 -15.47
C GLU A 20 13.74 6.04 -15.75
N GLU A 21 13.41 6.34 -17.00
CA GLU A 21 12.92 7.66 -17.44
C GLU A 21 11.58 8.03 -16.79
N THR A 22 10.75 7.02 -16.51
CA THR A 22 9.44 7.18 -15.88
C THR A 22 9.55 7.46 -14.38
N THR A 23 10.66 7.12 -13.74
CA THR A 23 10.87 7.37 -12.30
C THR A 23 10.78 8.86 -11.96
N SER A 24 11.37 9.73 -12.79
CA SER A 24 11.38 11.17 -12.54
C SER A 24 9.98 11.77 -12.58
N LEU A 25 9.18 11.35 -13.57
CA LEU A 25 7.80 11.80 -13.74
C LEU A 25 6.92 11.44 -12.53
N ILE A 26 7.07 10.22 -12.01
CA ILE A 26 6.34 9.79 -10.80
C ILE A 26 6.74 10.63 -9.59
N ARG A 27 8.04 10.91 -9.40
CA ARG A 27 8.52 11.69 -8.25
C ARG A 27 8.09 13.15 -8.29
N GLU A 28 8.02 13.73 -9.48
CA GLU A 28 7.54 15.10 -9.68
C GLU A 28 6.06 15.23 -9.30
N TYR A 29 5.23 14.25 -9.71
CA TYR A 29 3.79 14.30 -9.45
C TYR A 29 3.41 13.81 -8.05
N PHE A 30 4.14 12.82 -7.50
CA PHE A 30 3.89 12.25 -6.18
C PHE A 30 5.10 12.47 -5.25
N PRO A 31 5.17 13.59 -4.53
CA PRO A 31 6.35 13.94 -3.72
C PRO A 31 6.60 12.94 -2.57
N ASN A 32 5.57 12.24 -2.11
CA ASN A 32 5.66 11.25 -1.03
C ASN A 32 5.87 9.81 -1.53
N VAL A 33 6.21 9.63 -2.81
CA VAL A 33 6.43 8.31 -3.39
C VAL A 33 7.63 7.62 -2.74
N ARG A 34 7.45 6.36 -2.38
CA ARG A 34 8.49 5.50 -1.85
C ARG A 34 9.07 4.63 -2.96
N SER A 35 10.36 4.37 -2.88
CA SER A 35 11.08 3.51 -3.81
C SER A 35 11.47 2.22 -3.11
N GLY A 36 11.45 1.10 -3.83
CA GLY A 36 11.96 -0.16 -3.32
C GLY A 36 12.28 -1.13 -4.45
N VAL A 37 12.76 -2.30 -4.05
CA VAL A 37 13.08 -3.41 -4.95
C VAL A 37 12.45 -4.67 -4.38
N ARG A 38 11.77 -5.46 -5.21
CA ARG A 38 11.22 -6.75 -4.82
C ARG A 38 12.38 -7.70 -4.47
N PRO A 39 12.42 -8.30 -3.26
CA PRO A 39 13.54 -9.14 -2.86
C PRO A 39 13.78 -10.34 -3.79
N ASP A 40 12.69 -10.94 -4.29
CA ASP A 40 12.76 -12.20 -5.04
C ASP A 40 13.05 -12.01 -6.53
N THR A 41 12.61 -10.89 -7.11
CA THR A 41 12.70 -10.64 -8.56
C THR A 41 13.67 -9.52 -8.91
N LEU A 42 14.15 -8.76 -7.91
CA LEU A 42 14.94 -7.54 -8.07
C LEU A 42 14.27 -6.47 -8.94
N ILE A 43 12.96 -6.59 -9.18
CA ILE A 43 12.20 -5.62 -9.94
C ILE A 43 12.02 -4.35 -9.10
N PRO A 44 12.37 -3.17 -9.64
CA PRO A 44 12.13 -1.91 -8.95
C PRO A 44 10.64 -1.59 -8.91
N TYR A 45 10.21 -1.01 -7.80
CA TYR A 45 8.83 -0.55 -7.63
C TYR A 45 8.76 0.85 -7.04
N ARG A 46 7.60 1.48 -7.25
CA ARG A 46 7.20 2.72 -6.58
C ARG A 46 5.92 2.48 -5.81
N SER A 47 5.89 2.93 -4.56
CA SER A 47 4.72 2.87 -3.69
C SER A 47 4.26 4.29 -3.40
N ILE A 48 3.03 4.60 -3.80
CA ILE A 48 2.42 5.92 -3.65
C ILE A 48 1.41 5.80 -2.51
N PRO A 49 1.68 6.37 -1.33
CA PRO A 49 0.68 6.48 -0.28
C PRO A 49 -0.49 7.35 -0.76
N CYS A 50 -1.72 6.92 -0.50
CA CYS A 50 -2.92 7.65 -0.89
C CYS A 50 -3.96 7.59 0.23
N GLU A 51 -4.76 8.65 0.34
CA GLU A 51 -6.03 8.58 1.04
C GLU A 51 -7.10 7.95 0.13
N ILE A 52 -8.17 7.43 0.75
CA ILE A 52 -9.18 6.65 0.02
C ILE A 52 -9.85 7.43 -1.12
N ASN A 53 -9.99 8.75 -0.96
CA ASN A 53 -10.57 9.68 -1.94
C ASN A 53 -9.58 10.09 -3.04
N GLU A 54 -8.28 9.81 -2.89
CA GLU A 54 -7.24 10.14 -3.87
C GLU A 54 -6.96 8.98 -4.83
N ILE A 55 -7.32 7.76 -4.45
CA ILE A 55 -7.00 6.52 -5.20
C ILE A 55 -7.44 6.62 -6.67
N GLU A 56 -8.66 7.10 -6.95
CA GLU A 56 -9.15 7.21 -8.32
C GLU A 56 -8.30 8.17 -9.16
N ASN A 57 -7.98 9.36 -8.62
CA ASN A 57 -7.17 10.35 -9.32
C ASN A 57 -5.75 9.82 -9.57
N THR A 58 -5.17 9.11 -8.60
CA THR A 58 -3.86 8.49 -8.73
C THR A 58 -3.86 7.41 -9.82
N LEU A 59 -4.87 6.52 -9.83
CA LEU A 59 -5.00 5.48 -10.86
C LEU A 59 -5.25 6.07 -12.26
N ALA A 60 -6.07 7.12 -12.35
CA ALA A 60 -6.29 7.85 -13.60
C ALA A 60 -4.99 8.44 -14.14
N TRP A 61 -4.18 9.06 -13.26
CA TRP A 61 -2.90 9.62 -13.65
C TRP A 61 -1.92 8.53 -14.09
N ILE A 62 -1.80 7.43 -13.36
CA ILE A 62 -0.91 6.32 -13.72
C ILE A 62 -1.30 5.75 -15.08
N THR A 63 -2.58 5.46 -15.28
CA THR A 63 -3.09 4.89 -16.54
C THR A 63 -2.79 5.80 -17.72
N LYS A 64 -2.96 7.11 -17.55
CA LYS A 64 -2.76 8.11 -18.60
C LYS A 64 -1.29 8.35 -18.94
N ASN A 65 -0.42 8.38 -17.93
CA ASN A 65 0.96 8.86 -18.11
C ASN A 65 1.99 7.74 -18.16
N LEU A 66 1.65 6.53 -17.69
CA LEU A 66 2.59 5.40 -17.60
C LEU A 66 2.19 4.24 -18.51
N THR A 67 1.33 4.46 -19.51
CA THR A 67 0.89 3.41 -20.43
C THR A 67 2.11 2.74 -21.08
N ASN A 68 2.24 1.42 -20.92
CA ASN A 68 3.36 0.59 -21.41
C ASN A 68 4.75 0.86 -20.78
N SER A 69 4.86 1.75 -19.79
CA SER A 69 6.15 2.06 -19.10
C SER A 69 6.28 1.42 -17.72
N HIS A 70 5.41 0.45 -17.43
CA HIS A 70 5.42 -0.35 -16.21
C HIS A 70 4.85 -1.75 -16.50
N SER A 71 5.18 -2.71 -15.63
CA SER A 71 4.76 -4.11 -15.79
C SER A 71 3.44 -4.44 -15.08
N GLU A 72 3.21 -3.88 -13.90
CA GLU A 72 2.04 -4.16 -13.07
C GLU A 72 1.70 -2.94 -12.22
N THR A 73 0.40 -2.69 -12.02
CA THR A 73 -0.11 -1.77 -11.01
C THR A 73 -1.05 -2.52 -10.07
N CYS A 74 -0.89 -2.34 -8.76
CA CYS A 74 -1.78 -2.93 -7.76
C CYS A 74 -2.12 -1.94 -6.64
N LEU A 75 -3.32 -2.07 -6.08
CA LEU A 75 -3.75 -1.38 -4.87
C LEU A 75 -3.48 -2.27 -3.66
N ILE A 76 -2.74 -1.74 -2.68
CA ILE A 76 -2.44 -2.41 -1.41
C ILE A 76 -3.22 -1.74 -0.29
N ILE A 77 -3.96 -2.55 0.48
CA ILE A 77 -4.57 -2.15 1.75
C ILE A 77 -3.75 -2.76 2.88
N SER A 78 -3.10 -1.93 3.68
CA SER A 78 -2.36 -2.35 4.87
C SER A 78 -3.18 -2.06 6.11
N ILE A 79 -3.40 -3.08 6.93
CA ILE A 79 -4.28 -3.02 8.09
C ILE A 79 -3.45 -3.36 9.33
N ASN A 80 -3.19 -2.39 10.18
CA ASN A 80 -2.62 -2.61 11.50
C ASN A 80 -3.74 -2.55 12.54
N SER A 81 -4.25 -3.72 12.91
CA SER A 81 -5.47 -3.86 13.72
C SER A 81 -5.61 -5.30 14.24
N LEU A 82 -6.49 -5.50 15.23
CA LEU A 82 -7.02 -6.81 15.61
C LEU A 82 -8.00 -7.41 14.58
N ARG A 83 -8.34 -6.68 13.52
CA ARG A 83 -9.14 -7.16 12.41
C ARG A 83 -8.49 -8.36 11.74
N ASN A 84 -9.34 -9.23 11.23
CA ASN A 84 -9.02 -10.41 10.47
C ASN A 84 -10.04 -10.55 9.33
N TRP A 85 -9.88 -11.60 8.54
CA TRP A 85 -10.78 -11.86 7.40
C TRP A 85 -12.26 -12.01 7.75
N ALA A 86 -12.61 -12.35 9.00
CA ALA A 86 -14.00 -12.49 9.42
C ALA A 86 -14.70 -11.15 9.73
N ASN A 87 -13.95 -10.07 9.97
CA ASN A 87 -14.50 -8.77 10.38
C ASN A 87 -13.92 -7.57 9.61
N PHE A 88 -13.10 -7.83 8.59
CA PHE A 88 -12.63 -6.83 7.66
C PHE A 88 -13.55 -6.77 6.43
N TYR A 89 -13.84 -5.55 5.99
CA TYR A 89 -14.61 -5.30 4.80
C TYR A 89 -13.88 -4.28 3.93
N VAL A 90 -13.76 -4.61 2.64
CA VAL A 90 -13.20 -3.70 1.64
C VAL A 90 -14.30 -2.73 1.20
N PRO A 91 -14.09 -1.41 1.31
CA PRO A 91 -15.07 -0.44 0.80
C PRO A 91 -15.42 -0.71 -0.67
N HIS A 92 -16.72 -0.79 -1.00
CA HIS A 92 -17.20 -1.05 -2.36
C HIS A 92 -16.61 -0.12 -3.42
N GLN A 93 -16.33 1.14 -3.06
CA GLN A 93 -15.68 2.08 -3.97
C GLN A 93 -14.31 1.58 -4.45
N LEU A 94 -13.53 0.91 -3.58
CA LEU A 94 -12.24 0.34 -3.97
C LEU A 94 -12.40 -0.83 -4.92
N ILE A 95 -13.41 -1.68 -4.68
CA ILE A 95 -13.74 -2.78 -5.59
C ILE A 95 -14.09 -2.23 -6.98
N GLY A 96 -14.90 -1.17 -7.03
CA GLY A 96 -15.25 -0.50 -8.28
C GLY A 96 -14.03 0.08 -9.01
N LEU A 97 -13.09 0.68 -8.29
CA LEU A 97 -11.85 1.21 -8.87
C LEU A 97 -10.92 0.10 -9.38
N VAL A 98 -10.74 -0.96 -8.61
CA VAL A 98 -9.94 -2.13 -9.00
C VAL A 98 -10.46 -2.72 -10.31
N GLN A 99 -11.78 -2.87 -10.45
CA GLN A 99 -12.42 -3.33 -11.68
C GLN A 99 -12.29 -2.32 -12.83
N LYS A 100 -12.54 -1.03 -12.56
CA LYS A 100 -12.47 0.03 -13.58
C LYS A 100 -11.09 0.15 -14.20
N TYR A 101 -10.03 0.04 -13.40
CA TYR A 101 -8.65 0.20 -13.84
C TYR A 101 -7.94 -1.13 -14.13
N GLN A 102 -8.62 -2.27 -13.97
CA GLN A 102 -8.06 -3.61 -14.23
C GLN A 102 -6.74 -3.85 -13.50
N ILE A 103 -6.69 -3.49 -12.22
CA ILE A 103 -5.52 -3.67 -11.35
C ILE A 103 -5.78 -4.77 -10.33
N ASP A 104 -4.73 -5.27 -9.69
CA ASP A 104 -4.86 -6.20 -8.58
C ASP A 104 -5.15 -5.48 -7.25
N LEU A 105 -5.90 -6.15 -6.38
CA LEU A 105 -6.11 -5.75 -4.99
C LEU A 105 -5.37 -6.70 -4.05
N LYS A 106 -4.40 -6.18 -3.29
CA LYS A 106 -3.63 -6.93 -2.29
C LYS A 106 -3.96 -6.39 -0.90
N ILE A 107 -4.29 -7.27 0.05
CA ILE A 107 -4.64 -6.88 1.43
C ILE A 107 -3.66 -7.55 2.38
N SER A 108 -3.06 -6.74 3.24
CA SER A 108 -2.03 -7.17 4.20
C SER A 108 -2.46 -6.83 5.62
N PHE A 109 -2.59 -7.84 6.46
CA PHE A 109 -2.76 -7.66 7.90
C PHE A 109 -1.39 -7.59 8.56
N LEU A 110 -1.07 -6.44 9.15
CA LEU A 110 0.11 -6.25 9.96
C LEU A 110 -0.25 -6.60 11.40
N SER A 111 0.39 -7.63 11.96
CA SER A 111 0.34 -7.83 13.40
C SER A 111 1.06 -6.68 14.08
N PRO A 112 0.51 -6.08 15.16
CA PRO A 112 1.30 -5.25 16.04
C PRO A 112 2.52 -6.08 16.45
N ALA A 113 3.72 -5.54 16.29
CA ALA A 113 4.89 -6.15 16.90
C ALA A 113 4.58 -6.26 18.39
N ARG A 114 4.52 -7.47 18.95
CA ARG A 114 4.47 -7.63 20.41
C ARG A 114 5.65 -6.81 20.94
N LYS A 115 5.38 -5.74 21.69
CA LYS A 115 6.41 -5.11 22.51
C LYS A 115 7.03 -6.27 23.29
N ARG A 116 8.32 -6.56 23.08
CA ARG A 116 9.04 -7.42 24.02
C ARG A 116 8.88 -6.73 25.36
N ASN A 117 8.15 -7.34 26.29
CA ASN A 117 8.21 -6.94 27.68
C ASN A 117 9.67 -7.13 28.09
N SER A 118 10.43 -6.04 28.13
CA SER A 118 11.74 -5.99 28.74
C SER A 118 11.60 -5.90 30.27
N ASP A 119 10.74 -6.75 30.83
CA ASP A 119 10.67 -7.03 32.26
C ASP A 119 11.16 -8.48 32.44
N SER A 120 12.45 -8.69 32.22
CA SER A 120 13.12 -9.79 32.92
C SER A 120 13.36 -9.30 34.33
N PRO A 121 12.83 -9.98 35.38
CA PRO A 121 13.26 -9.68 36.73
C PRO A 121 14.76 -9.98 36.80
N ALA A 122 15.52 -9.04 37.34
CA ALA A 122 16.89 -9.31 37.75
C ALA A 122 16.84 -10.49 38.73
N GLU A 123 17.38 -11.63 38.32
CA GLU A 123 17.68 -12.70 39.26
C GLU A 123 18.69 -12.17 40.29
N ALA A 124 18.37 -12.47 41.55
CA ALA A 124 19.03 -12.02 42.76
C ALA A 124 20.46 -12.55 42.93
#